data_AF-A0A0S7Z2U7-F1
#
_entry.id   AF-A0A0S7Z2U7-F1
#
_cell.length_a   1.000
_cell.length_b   1.000
_cell.length_c   1.000
_cell.angle_alpha   90.00
_cell.angle_beta   90.00
_cell.angle_gamma   90.00
#
_symmetry.space_group_name_H-M   'P 1'
#
loop_
_entity.id
_entity.type
_entity.pdbx_description
1 polymer ?
#
loop_
_entity_poly.entity_id
_entity_poly.type
_entity_poly.pdbx_seq_one_letter_code
_entity_poly.pdbx_strand_id
1 'polypeptide(L)'
;MIDSRVNLLVLLAGTGTDRLVRCLKKEYTIHGNLESAVEYAFHNTRAPGTVLLSPGFTSFGMFKNEFHRGNEFRKIVLGIIDRGH
;
A
#
# COMPACT_ATOMS: atom_id res chain seq x y z
N MET A 1 10.80 -8.88 13.99
CA MET A 1 10.79 -7.52 14.56
C MET A 1 10.71 -6.51 13.42
N ILE A 2 9.49 -6.13 13.01
CA ILE A 2 9.21 -5.14 11.94
C ILE A 2 9.14 -3.70 12.50
N ASP A 3 9.21 -3.57 13.82
CA ASP A 3 8.84 -2.36 14.56
C ASP A 3 9.65 -1.10 14.21
N SER A 4 10.93 -1.24 13.89
CA SER A 4 11.85 -0.10 13.73
C SER A 4 12.18 0.30 12.28
N ARG A 5 11.60 -0.34 11.25
CA ARG A 5 11.94 -0.05 9.83
C ARG A 5 10.80 0.40 8.94
N VAL A 6 9.57 0.36 9.44
CA VAL A 6 8.38 0.80 8.70
C VAL A 6 8.01 2.20 9.20
N ASN A 7 8.28 3.24 8.43
CA ASN A 7 7.95 4.61 8.84
C ASN A 7 6.49 4.98 8.55
N LEU A 8 5.89 4.29 7.57
CA LEU A 8 4.51 4.50 7.16
C LEU A 8 3.86 3.16 6.83
N LEU A 9 2.66 2.94 7.36
CA LEU A 9 1.86 1.76 7.08
C LEU A 9 0.56 2.17 6.40
N VAL A 10 0.40 1.74 5.15
CA VAL A 10 -0.78 2.03 4.32
C VAL A 10 -1.52 0.73 4.07
N LEU A 11 -2.80 0.69 4.44
CA LEU A 11 -3.67 -0.48 4.31
C LEU A 11 -4.76 -0.19 3.26
N LEU A 12 -5.18 -1.23 2.55
CA LEU A 12 -6.33 -1.16 1.65
C LEU A 12 -7.60 -1.59 2.37
N ALA A 13 -8.71 -0.89 2.13
CA ALA A 13 -10.00 -1.28 2.69
C ALA A 13 -10.39 -2.70 2.21
N GLY A 14 -10.86 -3.52 3.14
CA GLY A 14 -11.29 -4.88 2.86
C GLY A 14 -11.33 -5.75 4.12
N THR A 15 -11.97 -6.90 4.01
CA THR A 15 -12.21 -7.83 5.13
C THR A 15 -10.92 -8.36 5.78
N GLY A 16 -9.82 -8.42 5.02
CA GLY A 16 -8.49 -8.73 5.56
C GLY A 16 -7.94 -7.63 6.47
N THR A 17 -8.19 -6.37 6.13
CA THR A 17 -7.76 -5.20 6.92
C THR A 17 -8.53 -5.11 8.23
N ASP A 18 -9.84 -5.37 8.22
CA ASP A 18 -10.66 -5.38 9.44
C ASP A 18 -10.17 -6.37 10.50
N ARG A 19 -9.58 -7.49 10.06
CA ARG A 19 -8.96 -8.49 10.94
C ARG A 19 -7.58 -8.05 11.42
N LEU A 20 -6.80 -7.42 10.54
CA LEU A 20 -5.44 -6.98 10.81
C LEU A 20 -5.41 -5.82 11.81
N VAL A 21 -6.27 -4.82 11.64
CA VAL A 21 -6.32 -3.61 12.48
C VAL A 21 -6.59 -3.92 13.95
N ARG A 22 -7.29 -5.02 14.26
CA ARG A 22 -7.55 -5.46 15.65
C ARG A 22 -6.29 -5.88 16.39
N CYS A 23 -5.25 -6.29 15.67
CA CYS A 23 -3.99 -6.76 16.24
C CYS A 23 -2.83 -5.80 15.97
N LEU A 24 -3.06 -4.72 15.21
CA LEU A 24 -2.05 -3.79 14.79
C LEU A 24 -1.83 -2.72 15.87
N LYS A 25 -0.60 -2.59 16.37
CA LYS A 25 -0.24 -1.61 17.41
C LYS A 25 0.41 -0.34 16.86
N LYS A 26 0.56 -0.24 15.55
CA LYS A 26 1.24 0.86 14.86
C LYS A 26 0.21 1.73 14.16
N GLU A 27 0.48 3.02 14.01
CA GLU A 27 -0.36 3.92 13.23
C GLU A 27 -0.42 3.47 11.76
N TYR A 28 -1.60 3.56 11.18
CA TYR A 28 -1.88 3.18 9.80
C TYR A 28 -2.91 4.12 9.17
N THR A 29 -2.91 4.19 7.85
CA THR A 29 -4.00 4.81 7.08
C THR A 29 -4.72 3.76 6.23
N ILE A 30 -6.03 3.89 6.08
CA ILE A 30 -6.84 2.99 5.25
C ILE A 30 -7.28 3.75 4.00
N HIS A 31 -7.06 3.14 2.83
CA HIS A 31 -7.42 3.69 1.53
C HIS A 31 -8.37 2.76 0.79
N GLY A 32 -9.34 3.32 0.06
CA GLY A 32 -10.37 2.54 -0.64
C GLY A 32 -9.88 1.83 -1.90
N ASN A 33 -8.76 2.28 -2.49
CA ASN A 33 -8.19 1.72 -3.71
C ASN A 33 -6.66 1.79 -3.71
N LEU A 34 -6.02 1.03 -4.60
CA LEU A 34 -4.56 0.96 -4.69
C LEU A 34 -3.92 2.28 -5.12
N GLU A 35 -4.55 3.03 -6.02
CA GLU A 35 -4.03 4.30 -6.52
C GLU A 35 -3.84 5.32 -5.39
N SER A 36 -4.91 5.61 -4.64
CA SER A 36 -4.85 6.53 -3.50
C SER A 36 -3.88 6.08 -2.41
N ALA A 37 -3.74 4.77 -2.19
CA ALA A 37 -2.78 4.22 -1.24
C ALA A 37 -1.34 4.47 -1.67
N VAL A 38 -1.03 4.24 -2.94
CA VAL A 38 0.31 4.41 -3.50
C VAL A 38 0.69 5.89 -3.61
N GLU A 39 -0.23 6.76 -4.04
CA GLU A 39 -0.01 8.21 -4.06
C GLU A 39 0.25 8.76 -2.67
N TYR A 40 -0.56 8.34 -1.68
CA TYR A 40 -0.34 8.72 -0.30
C TYR A 40 1.02 8.23 0.23
N ALA A 41 1.38 6.97 -0.06
CA ALA A 41 2.67 6.43 0.34
C ALA A 41 3.83 7.19 -0.31
N PHE A 42 3.71 7.55 -1.59
CA PHE A 42 4.73 8.28 -2.33
C PHE A 42 4.95 9.68 -1.74
N HIS A 43 3.88 10.46 -1.56
CA HIS A 43 3.97 11.84 -1.04
C HIS A 43 4.42 11.93 0.43
N ASN A 44 4.14 10.91 1.25
CA ASN A 44 4.49 10.91 2.67
C ASN A 44 5.82 10.19 2.97
N THR A 45 6.44 9.56 1.98
CA THR A 45 7.75 8.95 2.14
C THR A 45 8.84 9.98 1.89
N ARG A 46 9.64 10.30 2.93
CA ARG A 46 10.79 11.20 2.79
C ARG A 46 11.92 10.53 2.01
N ALA A 47 12.54 11.27 1.09
CA ALA A 47 13.75 10.83 0.41
C ALA A 47 14.98 10.92 1.34
N PRO A 48 15.90 9.92 1.31
CA PRO A 48 15.78 8.65 0.59
C PRO A 48 14.83 7.67 1.33
N GLY A 49 13.84 7.14 0.62
CA GLY A 49 12.85 6.22 1.21
C GLY A 49 12.31 5.23 0.19
N THR A 50 11.82 4.09 0.66
CA THR A 50 11.30 3.00 -0.17
C THR A 50 9.84 2.76 0.13
N VAL A 51 9.00 2.82 -0.91
CA VAL A 51 7.62 2.33 -0.87
C VAL A 51 7.61 0.87 -1.29
N LEU A 52 7.21 -0.02 -0.39
CA LEU A 52 7.13 -1.46 -0.64
C LEU A 52 5.69 -1.95 -0.60
N LEU A 53 5.21 -2.50 -1.72
CA LEU A 53 3.96 -3.25 -1.75
C LEU A 53 4.19 -4.68 -1.24
N SER A 54 3.83 -4.97 0.01
CA SER A 54 3.93 -6.31 0.61
C SER A 54 2.55 -6.82 1.03
N PRO A 55 1.79 -7.45 0.12
CA PRO A 55 0.47 -7.97 0.44
C PRO A 55 0.60 -9.22 1.32
N GLY A 56 0.30 -9.08 2.62
CA GLY A 56 0.23 -10.20 3.58
C GLY A 56 -1.09 -10.97 3.55
N PHE A 57 -2.07 -10.51 2.76
CA PHE A 57 -3.36 -11.16 2.56
C PHE A 57 -3.72 -11.15 1.08
N THR A 58 -4.33 -12.25 0.62
CA THR A 58 -5.04 -12.29 -0.65
C THR A 58 -6.21 -11.33 -0.54
N SER A 59 -6.17 -10.27 -1.36
CA SER A 59 -7.24 -9.31 -1.54
C SER A 59 -8.40 -9.99 -2.26
N PHE A 60 -9.20 -10.77 -1.53
CA PHE A 60 -10.40 -11.44 -2.02
C PHE A 60 -11.39 -10.38 -2.52
N GLY A 61 -11.48 -10.22 -3.84
CA GLY A 61 -12.49 -9.40 -4.53
C GLY A 61 -11.97 -8.17 -5.28
N MET A 62 -10.79 -7.63 -4.94
CA MET A 62 -10.29 -6.37 -5.55
C MET A 62 -9.34 -6.59 -6.74
N PHE A 63 -8.75 -7.79 -6.89
CA PHE A 63 -7.85 -8.12 -8.00
C PHE A 63 -8.11 -9.52 -8.54
N LYS A 64 -7.93 -9.68 -9.85
CA LYS A 64 -8.15 -10.96 -10.56
C LYS A 64 -7.17 -12.07 -10.12
N ASN A 65 -5.94 -11.69 -9.76
CA ASN A 65 -4.88 -12.54 -9.20
C ASN A 65 -3.71 -11.68 -8.69
N GLU A 66 -2.66 -12.30 -8.16
CA GLU A 66 -1.47 -11.60 -7.64
C GLU A 66 -0.72 -10.80 -8.71
N PHE A 67 -0.68 -11.31 -9.96
CA PHE A 67 -0.03 -10.63 -11.09
C PHE A 67 -0.75 -9.35 -11.50
N HIS A 68 -2.09 -9.37 -11.50
CA HIS A 68 -2.91 -8.21 -11.82
C HIS A 68 -2.62 -7.06 -10.84
N ARG A 69 -2.50 -7.37 -9.54
CA ARG A 69 -2.15 -6.38 -8.52
C ARG A 69 -0.77 -5.77 -8.73
N GLY A 70 0.23 -6.59 -9.06
CA GLY A 70 1.59 -6.11 -9.35
C GLY A 70 1.64 -5.19 -10.58
N ASN A 71 0.89 -5.55 -11.63
CA ASN A 71 0.78 -4.74 -12.84
C ASN A 71 0.09 -3.39 -12.57
N GLU A 72 -1.00 -3.38 -11.80
CA GLU A 72 -1.68 -2.14 -11.43
C GLU A 72 -0.77 -1.24 -10.59
N PHE A 73 -0.05 -1.79 -9.61
CA PHE A 73 0.94 -1.04 -8.84
C PHE A 73 2.00 -0.39 -9.74
N ARG A 74 2.56 -1.15 -10.69
CA ARG A 74 3.56 -0.63 -11.63
C ARG A 74 3.00 0.50 -12.49
N LYS A 75 1.77 0.36 -13.00
CA LYS A 75 1.11 1.41 -13.80
C LYS A 75 0.95 2.70 -13.00
N ILE A 76 0.48 2.59 -11.75
CA ILE A 76 0.29 3.74 -10.87
C ILE A 76 1.63 4.43 -10.60
N VAL A 77 2.67 3.67 -10.25
CA VAL A 77 4.01 4.24 -9.99
C VAL A 77 4.56 4.95 -11.22
N LEU A 78 4.45 4.36 -12.41
CA LEU A 78 4.88 5.01 -13.65
C LEU A 78 4.09 6.29 -13.92
N GLY A 79 2.76 6.28 -13.72
CA GLY A 79 1.93 7.47 -13.85
C GLY A 79 2.29 8.59 -12.87
N ILE A 80 2.73 8.27 -11.65
CA ILE A 80 3.22 9.28 -10.69
C ILE A 80 4.52 9.91 -11.20
N ILE A 81 5.45 9.10 -11.71
CA ILE A 81 6.75 9.58 -12.23
C ILE A 81 6.54 10.46 -13.47
N ASP A 82 5.69 10.03 -14.40
CA ASP A 82 5.42 10.76 -15.65
C ASP A 82 4.71 12.10 -15.41
N ARG A 83 4.01 12.26 -14.27
CA ARG A 83 3.34 13.51 -13.87
C ARG A 83 4.29 14.56 -13.27
N GLY A 84 5.60 14.28 -13.18
CA GLY A 84 6.62 15.29 -12.90
C GLY A 84 6.57 15.88 -11.49
N HIS A 85 6.37 15.03 -10.47
CA HIS A 85 6.52 15.40 -9.06
C HIS A 85 7.98 15.32 -8.59
#